data_AF-A0A966E0U8-F1
#
_entry.id   AF-A0A966E0U8-F1
#
_cell.length_a   1.000
_cell.length_b   1.000
_cell.length_c   1.000
_cell.angle_alpha   90.00
_cell.angle_beta   90.00
_cell.angle_gamma   90.00
#
_symmetry.space_group_name_H-M   'P 1'
#
loop_
_entity.id
_entity.type
_entity.pdbx_description
1 polymer ?
#
loop_
_entity_poly.entity_id
_entity_poly.type
_entity_poly.pdbx_seq_one_letter_code
_entity_poly.pdbx_strand_id
1 'polypeptide(L)' 'MRYRIGDDPATGATATDDMLLLTVLIGLVVGIVLIWLARLGRQMWLMVWSVGLVLASIAYIAWAALN' A
#
# COMPACT_ATOMS: atom_id res chain seq x y z
N MET A 1 -16.91 -11.84 19.08
CA MET A 1 -17.08 -10.68 19.98
C MET A 1 -18.35 -9.96 19.56
N ARG A 2 -19.27 -9.68 20.49
CA ARG A 2 -20.52 -8.94 20.20
C ARG A 2 -20.21 -7.45 20.22
N TYR A 3 -20.61 -6.73 19.18
CA TYR A 3 -20.51 -5.26 19.12
C TYR A 3 -21.20 -4.64 20.35
N ARG A 4 -20.59 -3.60 20.92
CA ARG A 4 -21.17 -2.90 22.06
C ARG A 4 -22.40 -2.14 21.54
N ILE A 5 -23.52 -2.21 22.27
CA ILE A 5 -24.75 -1.50 21.88
C ILE A 5 -24.44 0.00 21.90
N GLY A 6 -24.51 0.64 20.73
CA GLY A 6 -24.12 2.03 20.49
C GLY A 6 -22.88 2.22 19.62
N ASP A 7 -22.07 1.16 19.40
CA ASP A 7 -21.04 1.17 18.36
C ASP A 7 -21.72 0.86 17.02
N ASP A 8 -21.71 1.82 16.11
CA ASP A 8 -22.12 1.58 14.72
C ASP A 8 -20.97 0.83 14.01
N PRO A 9 -21.19 -0.39 13.51
CA PRO A 9 -20.15 -1.13 12.79
C PRO A 9 -19.66 -0.41 11.54
N ALA A 10 -20.42 0.57 11.02
CA ALA A 10 -20.01 1.41 9.91
C ALA A 10 -18.93 2.44 10.29
N THR A 11 -18.79 2.82 11.57
CA THR A 11 -17.75 3.78 12.01
C THR A 11 -16.34 3.15 12.04
N GLY A 12 -16.23 1.82 11.94
CA GLY A 12 -14.95 1.10 11.88
C GLY A 12 -14.21 1.17 10.53
N ALA A 13 -14.84 1.70 9.47
CA ALA A 13 -14.25 1.76 8.14
C ALA A 13 -13.04 2.72 8.07
N THR A 14 -13.13 3.88 8.72
CA THR A 14 -12.14 4.96 8.60
C THR A 14 -10.74 4.58 9.08
N ALA A 15 -10.64 3.87 10.22
CA ALA A 15 -9.34 3.45 10.75
C ALA A 15 -8.62 2.44 9.83
N THR A 16 -9.36 1.63 9.08
CA THR A 16 -8.79 0.62 8.19
C THR A 16 -8.34 1.25 6.87
N ASP A 17 -9.13 2.19 6.35
CA ASP A 17 -8.82 2.89 5.09
C ASP A 17 -7.58 3.78 5.21
N ASP A 18 -7.48 4.56 6.29
CA ASP A 18 -6.30 5.41 6.54
C ASP A 18 -5.02 4.57 6.73
N MET A 19 -5.14 3.43 7.39
CA MET A 19 -4.04 2.51 7.63
C MET A 19 -3.59 1.79 6.34
N LEU A 20 -4.54 1.47 5.45
CA LEU A 20 -4.25 0.96 4.10
C LEU A 20 -3.54 2.01 3.26
N LEU A 21 -4.04 3.25 3.23
CA LEU A 21 -3.46 4.34 2.46
C LEU A 21 -2.01 4.63 2.92
N LEU A 22 -1.79 4.68 4.24
CA LEU A 22 -0.45 4.82 4.81
C LEU A 22 0.47 3.66 4.43
N THR A 23 -0.02 2.41 4.50
CA THR A 23 0.77 1.23 4.11
C THR A 23 1.14 1.26 2.62
N VAL A 24 0.21 1.70 1.76
CA VAL A 24 0.44 1.83 0.32
C VAL A 24 1.49 2.89 0.00
N LEU A 25 1.47 4.03 0.72
CA LEU A 25 2.48 5.07 0.60
C LEU A 25 3.87 4.58 1.03
N ILE A 26 3.95 3.87 2.17
CA ILE A 26 5.21 3.27 2.63
C ILE A 26 5.71 2.25 1.61
N GLY A 27 4.83 1.37 1.14
CA GLY A 27 5.15 0.39 0.10
C GLY A 27 5.68 1.04 -1.17
N LEU A 28 5.07 2.15 -1.62
CA LEU A 28 5.52 2.89 -2.79
C LEU A 28 6.95 3.40 -2.63
N VAL A 29 7.22 4.07 -1.50
CA VAL A 29 8.56 4.60 -1.19
C VAL A 29 9.59 3.48 -1.10
N VAL A 30 9.28 2.40 -0.38
CA VAL A 30 10.15 1.23 -0.25
C VAL A 30 10.42 0.59 -1.60
N GLY A 31 9.39 0.42 -2.44
CA GLY A 31 9.52 -0.13 -3.79
C GLY A 31 10.46 0.70 -4.66
N ILE A 32 10.35 2.03 -4.62
CA ILE A 32 11.25 2.94 -5.35
C ILE A 32 12.70 2.79 -4.87
N VAL A 33 12.92 2.75 -3.55
CA VAL A 33 14.26 2.58 -2.97
C VAL A 33 14.84 1.22 -3.35
N LEU A 34 14.04 0.15 -3.31
CA LEU A 34 14.49 -1.19 -3.70
C LEU A 34 14.77 -1.30 -5.19
N ILE A 35 14.05 -0.59 -6.06
CA ILE A 35 14.39 -0.50 -7.50
C ILE A 35 15.77 0.12 -7.69
N TRP A 36 16.08 1.19 -6.94
CA TRP A 36 17.39 1.85 -7.01
C TRP A 36 18.53 0.92 -6.54
N LEU A 37 18.32 0.23 -5.41
CA LEU A 37 19.24 -0.80 -4.91
C LEU A 37 19.38 -2.00 -5.86
N ALA A 38 18.29 -2.45 -6.47
CA ALA A 38 18.29 -3.55 -7.43
C ALA A 38 19.11 -3.21 -8.67
N ARG A 39 19.06 -1.94 -9.13
CA ARG A 39 19.92 -1.44 -10.22
C ARG A 39 21.40 -1.52 -9.86
N LEU A 40 21.77 -1.11 -8.65
CA LEU A 40 23.16 -1.18 -8.17
C LEU A 40 23.65 -2.63 -8.05
N GLY A 41 22.81 -3.52 -7.53
CA GLY A 41 23.15 -4.94 -7.35
C GLY A 41 23.00 -5.83 -8.59
N ARG A 42 22.49 -5.29 -9.72
CA ARG A 42 22.09 -6.06 -10.92
C ARG A 42 21.16 -7.25 -10.62
N GLN A 43 20.43 -7.19 -9.51
CA GLN A 43 19.53 -8.24 -9.07
C GLN A 43 18.20 -8.11 -9.79
N MET A 44 18.08 -8.75 -10.96
CA MET A 44 16.87 -8.69 -11.79
C MET A 44 15.63 -9.17 -11.04
N TRP A 45 15.78 -10.17 -10.16
CA TRP A 45 14.68 -10.68 -9.35
C TRP A 45 14.13 -9.60 -8.41
N LEU A 46 15.00 -8.91 -7.69
CA LEU A 46 14.61 -7.84 -6.76
C LEU A 46 13.98 -6.65 -7.52
N MET A 47 14.44 -6.40 -8.75
CA MET A 47 13.87 -5.37 -9.62
C MET A 47 12.43 -5.68 -10.02
N VAL A 48 12.13 -6.91 -10.45
CA VAL A 48 10.76 -7.32 -10.85
C VAL A 48 9.78 -7.19 -9.70
N TRP A 49 10.14 -7.69 -8.51
CA TRP A 49 9.28 -7.60 -7.33
C TRP A 49 9.05 -6.17 -6.87
N SER A 50 10.09 -5.33 -6.91
CA SER A 50 9.98 -3.93 -6.49
C SER A 50 9.15 -3.09 -7.46
N VAL A 51 9.31 -3.33 -8.78
CA VAL A 51 8.46 -2.70 -9.81
C VAL A 51 7.00 -3.13 -9.64
N GLY A 52 6.74 -4.41 -9.39
CA GLY A 52 5.38 -4.90 -9.13
C GLY A 52 4.74 -4.22 -7.92
N LEU A 53 5.51 -4.03 -6.85
CA LEU A 53 5.05 -3.36 -5.63
C LEU A 53 4.73 -1.88 -5.89
N VAL A 54 5.58 -1.16 -6.63
CA VAL A 54 5.34 0.23 -7.04
C VAL A 54 4.08 0.34 -7.91
N LEU A 55 3.92 -0.55 -8.90
CA LEU A 55 2.74 -0.54 -9.79
C LEU A 55 1.45 -0.81 -9.01
N ALA A 56 1.45 -1.77 -8.09
CA ALA A 56 0.30 -2.06 -7.24
C ALA A 56 -0.07 -0.86 -6.35
N SER A 57 0.93 -0.20 -5.74
CA SER A 57 0.70 1.00 -4.95
C SER A 57 0.12 2.15 -5.78
N ILE A 58 0.64 2.40 -6.99
CA ILE A 58 0.11 3.44 -7.89
C ILE A 58 -1.32 3.10 -8.31
N ALA A 59 -1.61 1.85 -8.64
CA ALA A 59 -2.94 1.42 -9.03
C ALA A 59 -3.97 1.64 -7.90
N TYR A 60 -3.60 1.33 -6.65
CA TYR A 60 -4.46 1.59 -5.50
C TYR A 60 -4.71 3.08 -5.28
N ILE A 61 -3.65 3.91 -5.32
CA ILE A 61 -3.80 5.36 -5.16
C ILE A 61 -4.67 5.95 -6.27
N ALA A 62 -4.48 5.52 -7.52
CA ALA A 62 -5.29 5.96 -8.63
C ALA A 62 -6.76 5.56 -8.47
N TRP A 63 -7.03 4.32 -8.03
CA TRP A 63 -8.39 3.87 -7.75
C TRP A 63 -9.03 4.67 -6.61
N ALA A 64 -8.32 4.88 -5.51
CA ALA A 64 -8.79 5.65 -4.36
C ALA A 64 -9.00 7.15 -4.68
N ALA A 65 -8.26 7.71 -5.65
CA ALA A 65 -8.45 9.09 -6.09
C ALA A 65 -9.64 9.28 -7.04
N LEU A 66 -10.10 8.20 -7.69
CA LEU A 66 -11.20 8.21 -8.65
C LEU A 66 -12.55 7.85 -8.03
N ASN A 67 -12.58 7.42 -6.77
CA ASN A 67 -13.77 6.93 -6.06
C ASN A 67 -13.97 7.67 -4.74
#